data_AF-A0AA37K0P9-F1
#
_entry.id   AF-A0AA37K0P9-F1
#
_cell.length_a   1.000
_cell.length_b   1.000
_cell.length_c   1.000
_cell.angle_alpha   90.00
_cell.angle_beta   90.00
_cell.angle_gamma   90.00
#
_symmetry.space_group_name_H-M   'P 1'
#
loop_
_entity.id
_entity.type
_entity.pdbx_description
1 polymer ?
#
loop_
_entity_poly.entity_id
_entity_poly.type
_entity_poly.pdbx_seq_one_letter_code
_entity_poly.pdbx_strand_id
1 'polypeptide(L)'
;MRTITVKGTGNVSARPDYIILSLNIEANSKNYDLAMSEAAERIEKLQGVAVRVGYRKEDLKTTSFDVQTRYENVKDRQGNYKREFAGYACSYRLKLAFDFDSKQLAKVISAIADCGAQPELSIAFTVKNPARVSEELLINATENARAKAEILCKASGSTLVQLLNIDYNWGELNVYSRTSYEVEDCIQPLMAMSKCAAPEIEPDDIDVTDTVAFTWEIQ
;
A
#
# COMPACT_ATOMS: atom_id res chain seq x y z
N MET A 1 34.46 -28.89 17.02
CA MET A 1 33.17 -28.20 17.19
C MET A 1 32.22 -28.70 16.12
N ARG A 2 31.07 -29.25 16.51
CA ARG A 2 30.01 -29.65 15.57
C ARG A 2 28.89 -28.63 15.65
N THR A 3 28.26 -28.34 14.53
CA THR A 3 27.20 -27.34 14.45
C THR A 3 26.01 -27.87 13.67
N ILE A 4 24.83 -27.36 13.99
CA ILE A 4 23.63 -27.52 13.18
C ILE A 4 23.12 -26.15 12.75
N THR A 5 22.76 -26.02 11.48
CA THR A 5 22.10 -24.82 10.96
C THR A 5 20.67 -25.17 10.60
N VAL A 6 19.71 -24.44 11.18
CA VAL A 6 18.27 -24.65 10.95
C VAL A 6 17.63 -23.35 10.52
N LYS A 7 16.72 -23.44 9.55
CA LYS A 7 15.85 -22.35 9.15
C LYS A 7 14.57 -22.37 10.00
N GLY A 8 14.40 -21.30 10.78
CA GLY A 8 13.14 -20.94 11.42
C GLY A 8 12.19 -20.32 10.41
N THR A 9 10.91 -20.63 10.54
CA THR A 9 9.86 -19.99 9.75
C THR A 9 8.87 -19.37 10.72
N GLY A 10 8.75 -18.05 10.68
CA GLY A 10 7.73 -17.30 11.38
C GLY A 10 6.50 -17.20 10.50
N ASN A 11 5.32 -17.36 11.08
CA ASN A 11 4.04 -17.08 10.41
C ASN A 11 3.19 -16.23 11.35
N VAL A 12 2.58 -15.18 10.82
CA VAL A 12 1.61 -14.33 11.54
C VAL A 12 0.45 -14.07 10.60
N SER A 13 -0.77 -14.17 11.14
CA SER A 13 -1.99 -13.76 10.45
C SER A 13 -2.57 -12.57 11.22
N ALA A 14 -2.70 -11.43 10.55
CA ALA A 14 -3.18 -10.18 11.15
C ALA A 14 -4.41 -9.67 10.43
N ARG A 15 -5.47 -9.36 11.19
CA ARG A 15 -6.65 -8.69 10.64
C ARG A 15 -6.30 -7.24 10.27
N PRO A 16 -6.64 -6.76 9.06
CA PRO A 16 -6.47 -5.36 8.72
C PRO A 16 -7.29 -4.47 9.66
N ASP A 17 -6.65 -3.47 10.25
CA ASP A 17 -7.27 -2.49 11.14
C ASP A 17 -7.05 -1.05 10.67
N TYR A 18 -6.47 -0.88 9.49
CA TYR A 18 -6.09 0.42 8.93
C TYR A 18 -6.27 0.47 7.42
N ILE A 19 -6.71 1.63 6.92
CA ILE A 19 -6.96 1.89 5.49
C ILE A 19 -5.93 2.88 4.98
N ILE A 20 -5.45 2.64 3.77
CA ILE A 20 -4.70 3.60 2.97
C ILE A 20 -5.50 3.88 1.71
N LEU A 21 -6.02 5.11 1.63
CA LEU A 21 -6.69 5.64 0.46
C LEU A 21 -5.70 6.48 -0.35
N SER A 22 -5.41 6.06 -1.58
CA SER A 22 -4.56 6.80 -2.50
C SER A 22 -5.42 7.49 -3.55
N LEU A 23 -5.14 8.76 -3.81
CA LEU A 23 -5.86 9.59 -4.77
C LEU A 23 -4.85 10.18 -5.74
N ASN A 24 -5.04 9.95 -7.04
CA ASN A 24 -4.20 10.54 -8.08
C ASN A 24 -5.02 11.56 -8.88
N ILE A 25 -4.46 12.76 -9.03
CA ILE A 25 -5.02 13.85 -9.82
C ILE A 25 -4.03 14.14 -10.94
N GLU A 26 -4.48 14.01 -12.18
CA GLU A 26 -3.75 14.49 -13.35
C GLU A 26 -4.54 15.61 -14.04
N ALA A 27 -3.92 16.77 -14.22
CA ALA A 27 -4.46 17.90 -14.98
C ALA A 27 -3.58 18.16 -16.20
N ASN A 28 -4.20 18.33 -17.37
CA ASN A 28 -3.52 18.42 -18.65
C ASN A 28 -3.87 19.73 -19.36
N SER A 29 -2.87 20.54 -19.72
CA SER A 29 -3.09 21.78 -20.47
C SER A 29 -1.90 22.17 -21.33
N LYS A 30 -2.15 22.83 -22.46
CA LYS A 30 -1.08 23.45 -23.26
C LYS A 30 -0.40 24.62 -22.54
N ASN A 31 -1.03 25.18 -21.53
CA ASN A 31 -0.49 26.23 -20.68
C ASN A 31 -0.15 25.65 -19.30
N TYR A 32 1.10 25.85 -18.88
CA TYR A 32 1.62 25.36 -17.60
C TYR A 32 0.80 25.88 -16.40
N ASP A 33 0.53 27.18 -16.35
CA ASP A 33 -0.19 27.82 -15.24
C ASP A 33 -1.63 27.32 -15.13
N LEU A 34 -2.27 27.03 -16.27
CA LEU A 34 -3.60 26.44 -16.29
C LEU A 34 -3.60 25.00 -15.76
N ALA A 35 -2.65 24.16 -16.17
CA ALA A 35 -2.54 22.79 -15.66
C ALA A 35 -2.31 22.78 -14.14
N MET A 36 -1.44 23.66 -13.65
CA MET A 36 -1.17 23.80 -12.21
C MET A 36 -2.40 24.30 -11.44
N SER A 37 -3.10 25.31 -11.96
CA SER A 37 -4.27 25.89 -11.29
C SER A 37 -5.43 24.90 -11.21
N GLU A 38 -5.67 24.13 -12.28
CA GLU A 38 -6.70 23.08 -12.29
C GLU A 38 -6.40 21.98 -11.27
N ALA A 39 -5.15 21.50 -11.21
CA ALA A 39 -4.74 20.52 -10.21
C ALA A 39 -4.93 21.05 -8.79
N ALA A 40 -4.53 22.31 -8.53
CA ALA A 40 -4.69 22.95 -7.22
C ALA A 40 -6.16 23.06 -6.80
N GLU A 41 -7.06 23.44 -7.70
CA GLU A 41 -8.50 23.51 -7.42
C GLU A 41 -9.08 22.13 -7.05
N ARG A 42 -8.68 21.08 -7.77
CA ARG A 42 -9.11 19.70 -7.49
C ARG A 42 -8.58 19.21 -6.13
N ILE A 43 -7.35 19.56 -5.76
CA ILE A 43 -6.78 19.26 -4.44
C ILE A 43 -7.54 19.98 -3.33
N GLU A 44 -7.89 21.26 -3.53
CA GLU A 44 -8.66 22.03 -2.54
C GLU A 44 -10.03 21.39 -2.28
N LYS A 45 -10.71 20.90 -3.33
CA LYS A 45 -11.96 20.13 -3.20
C LYS A 45 -11.76 18.88 -2.34
N LEU A 46 -10.68 18.11 -2.57
CA LEU A 46 -10.36 16.91 -1.78
C LEU A 46 -10.01 17.23 -0.32
N GLN A 47 -9.30 18.34 -0.07
CA GLN A 47 -9.05 18.81 1.30
C GLN A 47 -10.36 19.21 1.99
N GLY A 48 -11.29 19.84 1.26
CA GLY A 48 -12.64 20.15 1.75
C GLY A 48 -13.44 18.89 2.10
N VAL A 49 -13.31 17.83 1.30
CA VAL A 49 -13.88 16.51 1.59
C VAL A 49 -13.30 15.93 2.88
N ALA A 50 -11.98 15.92 3.03
CA ALA A 50 -11.32 15.42 4.24
C ALA A 50 -11.88 16.08 5.52
N VAL A 51 -12.05 17.41 5.50
CA VAL A 51 -12.67 18.16 6.60
C VAL A 51 -14.13 17.77 6.83
N ARG A 52 -14.93 17.65 5.76
CA ARG A 52 -16.35 17.28 5.85
C ARG A 52 -16.57 15.90 6.47
N VAL A 53 -15.66 14.96 6.21
CA VAL A 53 -15.76 13.58 6.69
C VAL A 53 -15.10 13.36 8.05
N GLY A 54 -14.46 14.38 8.63
CA GLY A 54 -13.98 14.40 10.02
C GLY A 54 -12.46 14.40 10.19
N TYR A 55 -11.69 14.53 9.12
CA TYR A 55 -10.23 14.62 9.15
C TYR A 55 -9.75 16.07 9.03
N ARG A 56 -8.49 16.33 9.38
CA ARG A 56 -7.88 17.65 9.15
C ARG A 56 -7.36 17.72 7.72
N LYS A 57 -7.23 18.93 7.18
CA LYS A 57 -6.61 19.13 5.86
C LYS A 57 -5.22 18.50 5.78
N GLU A 58 -4.47 18.60 6.86
CA GLU A 58 -3.12 18.05 7.01
C GLU A 58 -3.08 16.52 7.09
N ASP A 59 -4.19 15.82 7.32
CA ASP A 59 -4.23 14.35 7.29
C ASP A 59 -4.25 13.82 5.84
N LEU A 60 -4.66 14.65 4.86
CA LEU A 60 -4.49 14.37 3.44
C LEU A 60 -3.06 14.76 3.01
N LYS A 61 -2.18 13.76 2.95
CA LYS A 61 -0.75 13.96 2.65
C LYS A 61 -0.50 13.93 1.15
N THR A 62 0.35 14.81 0.64
CA THR A 62 0.93 14.66 -0.69
C THR A 62 2.11 13.70 -0.64
N THR A 63 2.03 12.61 -1.39
CA THR A 63 3.11 11.60 -1.47
C THR A 63 4.03 11.83 -2.66
N SER A 64 3.53 12.47 -3.73
CA SER A 64 4.30 12.77 -4.92
C SER A 64 3.67 13.96 -5.64
N PHE A 65 4.52 14.75 -6.28
CA PHE A 65 4.14 15.82 -7.20
C PHE A 65 5.10 15.81 -8.38
N ASP A 66 4.59 15.87 -9.59
CA ASP A 66 5.38 15.89 -10.82
C ASP A 66 4.69 16.72 -11.91
N VAL A 67 5.49 17.37 -12.75
CA VAL A 67 4.97 18.07 -13.94
C VAL A 67 5.80 17.66 -15.15
N GLN A 68 5.13 17.07 -16.14
CA GLN A 68 5.75 16.53 -17.34
C GLN A 68 5.31 17.28 -18.58
N THR A 69 6.23 17.53 -19.51
CA THR A 69 5.87 17.94 -20.87
C THR A 69 5.39 16.72 -21.66
N ARG A 70 4.18 16.79 -22.21
CA ARG A 70 3.60 15.76 -23.07
C ARG A 70 3.85 16.09 -24.54
N TYR A 71 4.08 15.04 -25.32
CA TYR A 71 4.23 15.11 -26.77
C TYR A 71 3.39 14.02 -27.41
N GLU A 72 2.75 14.33 -28.52
CA GLU A 72 1.98 13.38 -29.31
C GLU A 72 2.71 13.06 -30.62
N ASN A 73 2.56 11.82 -31.10
CA ASN A 73 3.07 11.41 -32.40
C ASN A 73 2.00 11.68 -33.46
N VAL A 74 2.17 12.75 -34.23
CA VAL A 74 1.26 13.14 -35.29
C VAL A 74 1.80 12.64 -36.63
N LYS A 75 0.95 11.97 -37.41
CA LYS A 75 1.29 11.49 -38.75
C LYS A 75 1.08 12.60 -39.77
N ASP A 76 2.12 12.93 -40.52
CA ASP A 76 2.02 13.90 -41.62
C ASP A 76 1.27 13.31 -42.83
N ARG A 77 0.98 14.17 -43.82
CA ARG A 77 0.30 13.76 -45.06
C ARG A 77 1.12 12.79 -45.92
N GLN A 78 2.43 12.66 -45.68
CA GLN A 78 3.35 11.75 -46.38
C GLN A 78 3.52 10.42 -45.65
N GLY A 79 2.93 10.29 -44.47
CA GLY A 79 2.94 9.07 -43.65
C GLY A 79 4.07 9.00 -42.62
N ASN A 80 4.87 10.05 -42.45
CA ASN A 80 5.91 10.11 -41.43
C ASN A 80 5.34 10.54 -40.07
N TYR A 81 5.91 10.03 -38.99
CA TYR A 81 5.56 10.45 -37.63
C TYR A 81 6.43 11.62 -37.18
N LYS A 82 5.80 12.65 -36.61
CA LYS A 82 6.47 13.78 -35.98
C LYS A 82 6.00 13.92 -34.54
N ARG A 83 6.92 14.22 -33.63
CA ARG A 83 6.59 14.58 -32.24
C ARG A 83 6.17 16.03 -32.18
N GLU A 84 4.94 16.28 -31.74
CA GLU A 84 4.41 17.62 -31.54
C GLU A 84 4.12 17.85 -30.06
N PHE A 85 4.36 19.07 -29.58
CA PHE A 85 4.12 19.44 -28.20
C PHE A 85 2.61 19.39 -27.91
N ALA A 86 2.22 18.55 -26.96
CA ALA A 86 0.82 18.31 -26.60
C ALA A 86 0.40 19.09 -25.35
N GLY A 87 1.36 19.51 -24.51
CA GLY A 87 1.10 20.34 -23.33
C GLY A 87 1.92 19.91 -22.12
N TYR A 88 1.41 20.25 -20.95
CA TYR A 88 1.92 19.88 -19.64
C TYR A 88 0.91 18.99 -18.93
N ALA A 89 1.40 17.93 -18.30
CA ALA A 89 0.66 17.06 -17.39
C ALA A 89 1.14 17.33 -15.97
N CYS A 90 0.27 17.84 -15.11
CA CYS A 90 0.54 18.06 -13.70
C CYS A 90 -0.10 16.93 -12.90
N SER A 91 0.71 16.14 -12.21
CA SER A 91 0.28 14.95 -11.47
C SER A 91 0.54 15.12 -9.97
N TYR A 92 -0.50 14.88 -9.17
CA TYR A 92 -0.44 14.85 -7.72
C TYR A 92 -0.91 13.50 -7.20
N ARG A 93 -0.09 12.84 -6.39
CA ARG A 93 -0.51 11.69 -5.60
C ARG A 93 -0.69 12.10 -4.16
N LEU A 94 -1.88 11.81 -3.64
CA LEU A 94 -2.29 12.09 -2.29
C LEU A 94 -2.59 10.78 -1.56
N LYS A 95 -2.44 10.80 -0.24
CA LYS A 95 -2.72 9.70 0.67
C LYS A 95 -3.51 10.19 1.86
N LEU A 96 -4.64 9.54 2.12
CA LEU A 96 -5.38 9.65 3.36
C LEU A 96 -5.37 8.28 4.05
N ALA A 97 -5.05 8.23 5.33
CA ALA A 97 -4.98 6.97 6.07
C ALA A 97 -5.68 7.09 7.41
N PHE A 98 -6.45 6.06 7.78
CA PHE A 98 -7.32 6.07 8.95
C PHE A 98 -7.68 4.65 9.41
N ASP A 99 -8.19 4.53 10.63
CA ASP A 99 -8.61 3.25 11.20
C ASP A 99 -9.69 2.58 10.34
N PHE A 100 -9.62 1.27 10.19
CA PHE A 100 -10.57 0.51 9.39
C PHE A 100 -11.97 0.55 10.01
N ASP A 101 -12.88 1.21 9.32
CA ASP A 101 -14.32 1.22 9.58
C ASP A 101 -15.04 1.29 8.23
N SER A 102 -15.85 0.28 7.93
CA SER A 102 -16.52 0.14 6.63
C SER A 102 -17.47 1.31 6.33
N LYS A 103 -18.13 1.86 7.35
CA LYS A 103 -19.08 2.98 7.20
C LYS A 103 -18.34 4.29 6.97
N GLN A 104 -17.23 4.51 7.67
CA GLN A 104 -16.39 5.67 7.46
C GLN A 104 -15.75 5.62 6.08
N LEU A 105 -15.26 4.45 5.63
CA LEU A 105 -14.75 4.28 4.27
C LEU A 105 -15.82 4.63 3.23
N ALA A 106 -17.02 4.07 3.35
CA ALA A 106 -18.13 4.36 2.45
C ALA A 106 -18.48 5.86 2.40
N LYS A 107 -18.49 6.53 3.56
CA LYS A 107 -18.71 7.98 3.68
C LYS A 107 -17.62 8.78 2.97
N VAL A 108 -16.35 8.39 3.11
CA VAL A 108 -15.22 9.05 2.41
C VAL A 108 -15.35 8.90 0.90
N ILE A 109 -15.60 7.67 0.41
CA ILE A 109 -15.73 7.39 -1.03
C ILE A 109 -16.88 8.21 -1.63
N SER A 110 -18.06 8.21 -0.99
CA SER A 110 -19.22 9.00 -1.44
C SER A 110 -18.91 10.49 -1.48
N ALA A 111 -18.26 11.04 -0.45
CA ALA A 111 -17.93 12.46 -0.41
C ALA A 111 -16.91 12.85 -1.48
N ILE A 112 -15.98 11.96 -1.85
CA ILE A 112 -15.04 12.18 -2.95
C ILE A 112 -15.77 12.15 -4.30
N ALA A 113 -16.66 11.18 -4.50
CA ALA A 113 -17.44 11.09 -5.74
C ALA A 113 -18.29 12.35 -5.98
N ASP A 114 -18.85 12.93 -4.92
CA ASP A 114 -19.71 14.11 -4.99
C ASP A 114 -18.95 15.45 -5.09
N CYS A 115 -17.63 15.48 -4.82
CA CYS A 115 -16.89 16.75 -4.76
C CYS A 115 -16.46 17.29 -6.13
N GLY A 116 -16.60 16.49 -7.19
CA GLY A 116 -16.22 16.89 -8.55
C GLY A 116 -14.71 17.02 -8.78
N ALA A 117 -13.87 16.56 -7.85
CA ALA A 117 -12.42 16.51 -8.04
C ALA A 117 -11.99 15.34 -8.95
N GLN A 118 -12.82 14.31 -9.07
CA GLN A 118 -12.61 13.13 -9.94
C GLN A 118 -11.16 12.58 -9.87
N PRO A 119 -10.64 12.20 -8.69
CA PRO A 119 -9.36 11.51 -8.62
C PRO A 119 -9.49 10.06 -9.06
N GLU A 120 -8.44 9.51 -9.67
CA GLU A 120 -8.25 8.06 -9.69
C GLU A 120 -8.05 7.60 -8.24
N LEU A 121 -8.76 6.56 -7.83
CA LEU A 121 -8.85 6.15 -6.43
C LEU A 121 -8.45 4.69 -6.27
N SER A 122 -7.55 4.43 -5.33
CA SER A 122 -7.22 3.07 -4.88
C SER A 122 -7.25 2.94 -3.36
N ILE A 123 -7.72 1.78 -2.89
CA ILE A 123 -7.85 1.45 -1.48
C ILE A 123 -6.98 0.24 -1.19
N ALA A 124 -6.16 0.35 -0.15
CA ALA A 124 -5.38 -0.73 0.39
C ALA A 124 -5.68 -0.90 1.89
N PHE A 125 -5.67 -2.14 2.36
CA PHE A 125 -5.89 -2.49 3.75
C PHE A 125 -4.59 -2.98 4.38
N THR A 126 -4.29 -2.49 5.57
CA THR A 126 -3.04 -2.75 6.29
C THR A 126 -3.30 -2.78 7.80
N VAL A 127 -2.24 -2.94 8.57
CA VAL A 127 -2.27 -2.74 10.02
C VAL A 127 -1.69 -1.38 10.39
N LYS A 128 -2.22 -0.77 11.45
CA LYS A 128 -1.74 0.51 11.97
C LYS A 128 -0.31 0.42 12.50
N ASN A 129 0.09 -0.75 13.01
CA ASN A 129 1.42 -0.99 13.54
C ASN A 129 2.09 -2.22 12.90
N PRO A 130 2.72 -2.07 11.71
CA PRO A 130 3.45 -3.15 11.05
C PRO A 130 4.62 -3.69 11.88
N ALA A 131 5.21 -2.85 12.74
CA ALA A 131 6.34 -3.27 13.58
C ALA A 131 5.94 -4.35 14.59
N ARG A 132 4.70 -4.30 15.11
CA ARG A 132 4.17 -5.34 16.01
C ARG A 132 4.02 -6.69 15.28
N VAL A 133 3.53 -6.67 14.04
CA VAL A 133 3.43 -7.89 13.21
C VAL A 133 4.82 -8.46 12.95
N SER A 134 5.79 -7.59 12.64
CA SER A 134 7.19 -8.01 12.46
C SER A 134 7.80 -8.61 13.72
N GLU A 135 7.55 -8.03 14.90
CA GLU A 135 8.06 -8.53 16.18
C GLU A 135 7.54 -9.95 16.46
N GLU A 136 6.23 -10.16 16.32
CA GLU A 136 5.59 -11.46 16.51
C GLU A 136 6.12 -12.50 15.51
N LEU A 137 6.33 -12.09 14.26
CA LEU A 137 6.87 -12.94 13.21
C LEU A 137 8.27 -13.47 13.55
N LEU A 138 9.13 -12.61 14.12
CA LEU A 138 10.49 -12.97 14.49
C LEU A 138 10.56 -13.88 15.72
N ILE A 139 9.67 -13.65 16.69
CA ILE A 139 9.51 -14.54 17.84
C ILE A 139 9.12 -15.93 17.35
N ASN A 140 8.08 -16.01 16.50
CA ASN A 140 7.60 -17.28 15.93
C ASN A 140 8.70 -17.99 15.13
N ALA A 141 9.47 -17.26 14.32
CA ALA A 141 10.60 -17.83 13.56
C ALA A 141 11.66 -18.44 14.47
N THR A 142 11.98 -17.75 15.57
CA THR A 142 13.01 -18.16 16.53
C THR A 142 12.59 -19.41 17.31
N GLU A 143 11.36 -19.43 17.81
CA GLU A 143 10.79 -20.60 18.49
C GLU A 143 10.71 -21.82 17.56
N ASN A 144 10.28 -21.60 16.32
CA ASN A 144 10.22 -22.64 15.29
C ASN A 144 11.60 -23.24 14.99
N ALA A 145 12.62 -22.39 14.84
CA ALA A 145 13.99 -22.83 14.57
C ALA A 145 14.55 -23.69 15.71
N ARG A 146 14.35 -23.23 16.96
CA ARG A 146 14.79 -23.94 18.16
C ARG A 146 14.13 -25.31 18.28
N ALA A 147 12.80 -25.37 18.14
CA ALA A 147 12.06 -26.63 18.20
C ALA A 147 12.54 -27.64 17.15
N LYS A 148 12.77 -27.19 15.91
CA LYS A 148 13.34 -28.03 14.83
C LYS A 148 14.75 -28.52 15.18
N ALA A 149 15.62 -27.65 15.71
CA ALA A 149 16.97 -28.04 16.10
C ALA A 149 16.98 -29.09 17.22
N GLU A 150 16.12 -28.94 18.23
CA GLU A 150 15.95 -29.91 19.33
C GLU A 150 15.49 -31.29 18.81
N ILE A 151 14.52 -31.32 17.89
CA ILE A 151 14.05 -32.56 17.25
C ILE A 151 15.19 -33.26 16.48
N LEU A 152 15.93 -32.50 15.66
CA LEU A 152 17.03 -33.05 14.85
C LEU A 152 18.17 -33.58 15.72
N CYS A 153 18.52 -32.88 16.81
CA CYS A 153 19.52 -33.35 17.77
C CYS A 153 19.07 -34.66 18.43
N LYS A 154 17.84 -34.70 18.96
CA LYS A 154 17.29 -35.91 19.60
C LYS A 154 17.26 -37.11 18.64
N ALA A 155 16.85 -36.91 17.39
CA ALA A 155 16.79 -37.97 16.38
C ALA A 155 18.18 -38.47 15.94
N SER A 156 19.21 -37.62 16.03
CA SER A 156 20.59 -37.96 15.66
C SER A 156 21.47 -38.41 16.84
N GLY A 157 20.90 -38.50 18.05
CA GLY A 157 21.65 -38.84 19.27
C GLY A 157 22.63 -37.74 19.72
N SER A 158 22.42 -36.51 19.27
CA SER A 158 23.19 -35.32 19.68
C SER A 158 22.36 -34.45 20.64
N THR A 159 23.02 -33.50 21.28
CA THR A 159 22.42 -32.52 22.20
C THR A 159 22.65 -31.10 21.69
N LEU A 160 21.63 -30.25 21.81
CA LEU A 160 21.72 -28.83 21.45
C LEU A 160 22.38 -28.06 22.60
N VAL A 161 23.41 -27.26 22.32
CA VAL A 161 24.22 -26.58 23.35
C VAL A 161 23.92 -25.08 23.41
N GLN A 162 24.62 -24.28 22.59
CA GLN A 162 24.50 -22.82 22.59
C GLN A 162 24.30 -22.27 21.18
N LEU A 163 23.59 -21.14 21.08
CA LEU A 163 23.41 -20.42 19.83
C LEU A 163 24.71 -19.68 19.47
N LEU A 164 25.18 -19.86 18.25
CA LEU A 164 26.45 -19.30 17.77
C LEU A 164 26.24 -18.14 16.80
N ASN A 165 25.23 -18.25 15.94
CA ASN A 165 24.96 -17.25 14.91
C ASN A 165 23.46 -17.17 14.58
N ILE A 166 23.00 -15.95 14.30
CA ILE A 166 21.72 -15.67 13.68
C ILE A 166 22.02 -14.95 12.38
N ASP A 167 21.70 -15.57 11.26
CA ASP A 167 21.78 -14.95 9.94
C ASP A 167 20.38 -14.50 9.52
N TYR A 168 20.22 -13.18 9.52
CA TYR A 168 18.98 -12.48 9.30
C TYR A 168 19.24 -11.32 8.35
N ASN A 169 18.82 -11.50 7.09
CA ASN A 169 18.97 -10.49 6.07
C ASN A 169 17.77 -10.55 5.12
N TRP A 170 16.80 -9.67 5.32
CA TRP A 170 15.67 -9.51 4.41
C TRP A 170 15.19 -8.05 4.40
N GLY A 171 14.34 -7.75 3.41
CA GLY A 171 13.84 -6.41 3.10
C GLY A 171 12.73 -5.92 4.05
N GLU A 172 11.99 -4.89 3.65
CA GLU A 172 10.84 -4.42 4.43
C GLU A 172 9.64 -5.39 4.33
N LEU A 173 8.91 -5.57 5.43
CA LEU A 173 7.71 -6.42 5.50
C LEU A 173 6.57 -5.75 4.75
N ASN A 174 6.05 -6.40 3.72
CA ASN A 174 4.84 -5.92 3.05
C ASN A 174 3.59 -6.38 3.82
N VAL A 175 3.17 -5.60 4.82
CA VAL A 175 2.01 -5.91 5.67
C VAL A 175 0.74 -5.31 5.08
N TYR A 176 0.34 -5.80 3.91
CA TYR A 176 -0.88 -5.37 3.23
C TYR A 176 -1.74 -6.57 2.90
N SER A 177 -3.04 -6.41 3.04
CA SER A 177 -4.01 -7.40 2.56
C SER A 177 -3.88 -7.53 1.05
N ARG A 178 -4.17 -8.74 0.54
CA ARG A 178 -4.28 -8.99 -0.90
C ARG A 178 -5.53 -8.35 -1.50
N THR A 179 -6.51 -7.99 -0.67
CA THR A 179 -7.67 -7.23 -1.10
C THR A 179 -7.24 -5.82 -1.50
N SER A 180 -7.34 -5.51 -2.78
CA SER A 180 -7.26 -4.15 -3.31
C SER A 180 -8.58 -3.76 -3.96
N TYR A 181 -8.91 -2.48 -3.90
CA TYR A 181 -10.08 -1.93 -4.58
C TYR A 181 -9.64 -0.74 -5.43
N GLU A 182 -9.88 -0.85 -6.73
CA GLU A 182 -9.60 0.21 -7.70
C GLU A 182 -10.94 0.71 -8.24
N VAL A 183 -11.15 2.02 -8.19
CA VAL A 183 -12.31 2.66 -8.80
C VAL A 183 -11.85 3.30 -10.09
N GLU A 184 -12.25 2.71 -11.21
CA GLU A 184 -12.03 3.33 -12.52
C GLU A 184 -12.83 4.63 -12.66
N ASP A 185 -12.25 5.61 -13.37
CA ASP A 185 -12.84 6.92 -13.64
C ASP A 185 -14.26 6.84 -14.23
N CYS A 186 -14.56 5.82 -15.03
CA CYS A 186 -15.87 5.66 -15.64
C CYS A 186 -16.97 5.22 -14.67
N ILE A 187 -16.60 4.67 -13.51
CA ILE A 187 -17.52 4.12 -12.50
C ILE A 187 -17.84 5.16 -11.41
N GLN A 188 -16.94 6.11 -11.18
CA GLN A 188 -17.09 7.15 -10.16
C GLN A 188 -18.39 7.98 -10.29
N PRO A 189 -18.79 8.45 -11.50
CA PRO A 189 -20.05 9.17 -11.69
C PRO A 189 -21.29 8.28 -11.45
N LEU A 190 -21.19 6.98 -11.74
CA LEU A 190 -22.28 6.02 -11.56
C LEU A 190 -22.52 5.75 -10.06
N MET A 191 -21.46 5.71 -9.26
CA MET A 191 -21.55 5.59 -7.80
C MET A 191 -22.20 6.81 -7.15
N ALA A 192 -21.85 8.02 -7.60
CA ALA A 192 -22.45 9.26 -7.13
C ALA A 192 -23.95 9.36 -7.49
N MET A 193 -24.33 8.96 -8.70
CA MET A 193 -25.70 9.12 -9.22
C MET A 193 -26.72 8.16 -8.61
N SER A 194 -26.34 6.93 -8.28
CA SER A 194 -27.30 5.90 -7.85
C SER A 194 -27.63 5.92 -6.35
N LYS A 195 -26.96 6.75 -5.52
CA LYS A 195 -26.89 6.52 -4.06
C LYS A 195 -26.61 5.04 -3.75
N CYS A 196 -25.85 4.35 -4.61
CA CYS A 196 -25.38 3.02 -4.28
C CYS A 196 -24.48 3.20 -3.08
N ALA A 197 -24.88 2.65 -1.93
CA ALA A 197 -23.98 2.55 -0.81
C ALA A 197 -22.67 1.94 -1.33
N ALA A 198 -21.54 2.56 -1.03
CA ALA A 198 -20.26 1.92 -1.32
C ALA A 198 -20.33 0.50 -0.77
N PRO A 199 -19.87 -0.51 -1.52
CA PRO A 199 -19.99 -1.89 -1.10
C PRO A 199 -19.40 -2.03 0.31
N GLU A 200 -20.05 -2.82 1.16
CA GLU A 200 -19.46 -3.19 2.44
C GLU A 200 -18.26 -4.09 2.12
N ILE A 201 -17.05 -3.54 2.30
CA ILE A 201 -15.80 -4.25 2.02
C ILE A 201 -15.29 -4.82 3.33
N GLU A 202 -15.14 -6.15 3.37
CA GLU A 202 -14.43 -6.87 4.41
C GLU A 202 -13.14 -7.43 3.78
N PRO A 203 -11.96 -6.90 4.13
CA PRO A 203 -10.70 -7.34 3.53
C PRO A 203 -10.23 -8.67 4.11
N ASP A 204 -9.48 -9.44 3.30
CA ASP A 204 -8.84 -10.68 3.75
C ASP A 204 -7.77 -10.41 4.82
N ASP A 205 -7.59 -11.38 5.72
CA ASP A 205 -6.50 -11.38 6.70
C ASP A 205 -5.13 -11.30 6.01
N ILE A 206 -4.19 -10.63 6.68
CA ILE A 206 -2.83 -10.42 6.20
C ILE A 206 -1.95 -11.55 6.73
N ASP A 207 -1.71 -12.54 5.88
CA ASP A 207 -0.79 -13.63 6.17
C ASP A 207 0.64 -13.25 5.77
N VAL A 208 1.54 -13.22 6.76
CA VAL A 208 2.94 -12.90 6.55
C VAL A 208 3.82 -14.04 7.04
N THR A 209 4.81 -14.39 6.22
CA THR A 209 5.79 -15.42 6.51
C THR A 209 7.18 -14.87 6.30
N ASP A 210 8.10 -15.19 7.21
CA ASP A 210 9.51 -14.88 7.06
C ASP A 210 10.40 -16.01 7.59
N THR A 211 11.65 -16.04 7.15
CA THR A 211 12.60 -17.09 7.50
C THR A 211 13.92 -16.53 8.01
N VAL A 212 14.39 -17.10 9.11
CA VAL A 212 15.65 -16.73 9.75
C VAL A 212 16.52 -17.97 9.92
N ALA A 213 17.81 -17.87 9.60
CA ALA A 213 18.75 -18.97 9.75
C ALA A 213 19.50 -18.85 11.08
N PHE A 214 19.57 -19.96 11.80
CA PHE A 214 20.20 -20.03 13.11
C PHE A 214 21.22 -21.17 13.12
N THR A 215 22.38 -20.93 13.70
CA THR A 215 23.43 -21.94 13.86
C THR A 215 23.70 -22.17 15.34
N TRP A 216 23.60 -23.42 15.78
CA TRP A 216 23.91 -23.85 17.15
C TRP A 216 25.09 -24.80 17.18
N GLU A 217 25.77 -24.81 18.32
CA GLU A 217 26.69 -25.87 18.70
C GLU A 217 25.91 -27.12 19.13
N ILE A 218 26.42 -28.29 18.76
CA ILE A 218 25.89 -29.59 19.16
C ILE A 218 26.98 -30.51 19.71
N GLN A 219 26.59 -31.42 20.61
CA GLN A 219 27.46 -32.42 21.24
C GLN A 219 26.89 -33.84 21.12
#